data_AF-A0A370X4C6-F1
#
_entry.id   AF-A0A370X4C6-F1
#
_cell.length_a   1.000
_cell.length_b   1.000
_cell.length_c   1.000
_cell.angle_alpha   90.00
_cell.angle_beta   90.00
_cell.angle_gamma   90.00
#
_symmetry.space_group_name_H-M   'P 1'
#
loop_
_entity.id
_entity.type
_entity.pdbx_description
1 polymer ?
#
loop_
_entity_poly.entity_id
_entity_poly.type
_entity_poly.pdbx_seq_one_letter_code
_entity_poly.pdbx_strand_id
1 'polypeptide(L)'
;MSGRTASIFMSMSLFLLVGCAQRLEVHDFTSAQVSVQPADDDAPGRTLTGTQLAAVTHWIQARNNWSGMSADIPEHPTLQFQLQDSSGMSDKVSVYEHEDGTATVYLYQGHRIAPMRSHVSASELAELTSAINQP
;
A
#
# COMPACT_ATOMS: atom_id res chain seq x y z
N MET A 1 -17.29 -64.26 -19.36
CA MET A 1 -17.87 -62.91 -19.37
C MET A 1 -17.06 -62.06 -18.39
N SER A 2 -16.11 -61.27 -18.90
CA SER A 2 -15.25 -60.41 -18.07
C SER A 2 -15.88 -59.02 -17.94
N GLY A 3 -16.30 -58.66 -16.73
CA GLY A 3 -16.78 -57.32 -16.40
C GLY A 3 -15.62 -56.33 -16.30
N ARG A 4 -15.63 -55.30 -17.14
CA ARG A 4 -14.68 -54.17 -17.06
C ARG A 4 -15.23 -53.17 -16.03
N THR A 5 -14.63 -53.12 -14.85
CA THR A 5 -14.83 -52.02 -13.89
C THR A 5 -14.15 -50.77 -14.43
N ALA A 6 -14.95 -49.79 -14.85
CA ALA A 6 -14.49 -48.46 -15.20
C ALA A 6 -14.39 -47.61 -13.92
N SER A 7 -13.17 -47.41 -13.43
CA SER A 7 -12.89 -46.44 -12.37
C SER A 7 -12.84 -45.04 -12.97
N ILE A 8 -13.86 -44.22 -12.71
CA ILE A 8 -13.84 -42.79 -13.01
C ILE A 8 -13.06 -42.11 -11.88
N PHE A 9 -11.78 -41.81 -12.13
CA PHE A 9 -11.00 -40.90 -11.29
C PHE A 9 -11.54 -39.48 -11.51
N MET A 10 -12.40 -39.04 -10.59
CA MET A 10 -12.92 -37.68 -10.54
C MET A 10 -11.80 -36.75 -10.04
N SER A 11 -11.00 -36.24 -10.98
CA SER A 11 -10.01 -35.20 -10.72
C SER A 11 -10.73 -33.89 -10.37
N MET A 12 -11.00 -33.71 -9.08
CA MET A 12 -11.55 -32.47 -8.53
C MET A 12 -10.43 -31.43 -8.50
N SER A 13 -10.30 -30.68 -9.59
CA SER A 13 -9.39 -29.54 -9.69
C SER A 13 -9.79 -28.50 -8.64
N LEU A 14 -9.01 -28.46 -7.56
CA LEU A 14 -9.07 -27.41 -6.56
C LEU A 14 -8.66 -26.10 -7.25
N PHE A 15 -9.64 -25.27 -7.61
CA PHE A 15 -9.38 -23.90 -8.05
C PHE A 15 -8.79 -23.15 -6.85
N LEU A 16 -7.45 -23.07 -6.81
CA LEU A 16 -6.76 -22.08 -6.00
C LEU A 16 -7.20 -20.71 -6.52
N LEU A 17 -8.14 -20.09 -5.82
CA LEU A 17 -8.35 -18.65 -5.84
C LEU A 17 -7.10 -17.99 -5.24
N VAL A 18 -5.99 -18.02 -5.98
CA VAL A 18 -4.91 -17.06 -5.78
C VAL A 18 -5.50 -15.74 -6.26
N GLY A 19 -6.22 -15.08 -5.35
CA GLY A 19 -6.73 -13.73 -5.57
C GLY A 19 -5.59 -12.88 -6.11
N CYS A 20 -5.87 -12.16 -7.20
CA CYS A 20 -4.93 -11.35 -7.95
C CYS A 20 -4.18 -10.37 -7.04
N ALA A 21 -3.09 -10.82 -6.40
CA ALA A 21 -2.15 -9.95 -5.73
C ALA A 21 -1.52 -9.10 -6.83
N GLN A 22 -2.00 -7.86 -6.95
CA GLN A 22 -1.44 -6.93 -7.92
C GLN A 22 -0.06 -6.52 -7.41
N ARG A 23 0.96 -6.78 -8.24
CA ARG A 23 2.33 -6.46 -7.90
C ARG A 23 2.48 -4.94 -7.90
N LEU A 24 2.99 -4.40 -6.79
CA LEU A 24 3.40 -3.01 -6.67
C LEU A 24 4.44 -2.70 -7.76
N GLU A 25 4.24 -1.61 -8.50
CA GLU A 25 5.31 -1.06 -9.33
C GLU A 25 6.36 -0.41 -8.41
N VAL A 26 7.60 -0.88 -8.54
CA VAL A 26 8.71 -0.43 -7.71
C VAL A 26 9.27 0.86 -8.33
N HIS A 27 8.98 1.99 -7.69
CA HIS A 27 9.56 3.28 -8.06
C HIS A 27 10.70 3.63 -7.11
N ASP A 28 11.78 4.15 -7.69
CA ASP A 28 12.88 4.78 -6.95
C ASP A 28 12.57 6.27 -6.77
N PHE A 29 11.93 6.58 -5.64
CA PHE A 29 11.59 7.96 -5.30
C PHE A 29 12.86 8.77 -4.95
N THR A 30 12.94 9.99 -5.47
CA THR A 30 14.07 10.91 -5.25
C THR A 30 13.75 12.00 -4.23
N SER A 31 12.47 12.29 -4.02
CA SER A 31 12.01 13.22 -2.99
C SER A 31 10.64 12.82 -2.46
N ALA A 32 10.34 13.29 -1.25
CA ALA A 32 9.03 13.11 -0.64
C ALA A 32 8.69 14.25 0.32
N GLN A 33 7.40 14.55 0.42
CA GLN A 33 6.84 15.43 1.44
C GLN A 33 5.84 14.63 2.27
N VAL A 34 5.87 14.83 3.59
CA VAL A 34 4.90 14.25 4.52
C VAL A 34 4.05 15.35 5.16
N SER A 35 2.75 15.14 5.23
CA SER A 35 1.83 15.95 6.03
C SER A 35 1.08 15.06 7.02
N VAL A 36 0.88 15.58 8.22
CA VAL A 36 0.10 14.93 9.29
C VAL A 36 -1.20 15.70 9.44
N GLN A 37 -2.34 15.02 9.41
CA GLN A 37 -3.64 15.65 9.62
C GLN A 37 -4.22 15.41 11.02
N PRO A 38 -5.07 16.35 11.52
CA PRO A 38 -5.44 17.62 10.88
C PRO A 38 -4.26 18.60 10.90
N ALA A 39 -3.85 19.01 9.70
CA ALA A 39 -2.99 20.17 9.50
C ALA A 39 -3.94 21.33 9.29
N ASP A 40 -3.62 22.53 9.80
CA ASP A 40 -4.21 23.73 9.20
C ASP A 40 -4.07 23.61 7.69
N ASP A 41 -5.14 23.89 6.93
CA ASP A 41 -5.29 23.65 5.48
C ASP A 41 -4.13 24.21 4.61
N ASP A 42 -3.25 25.02 5.19
CA ASP A 42 -2.11 25.69 4.56
C ASP A 42 -0.73 25.31 5.13
N ALA A 43 -0.61 24.34 6.04
CA ALA A 43 0.72 23.94 6.55
C ALA A 43 1.49 23.15 5.45
N PRO A 44 2.61 23.68 4.93
CA PRO A 44 3.37 22.99 3.90
C PRO A 44 3.89 21.66 4.47
N GLY A 45 3.70 20.57 3.73
CA GLY A 45 4.24 19.26 4.07
C GLY A 45 5.75 19.35 4.33
N ARG A 46 6.24 18.60 5.32
CA ARG A 46 7.67 18.54 5.64
C ARG A 46 8.38 17.66 4.62
N THR A 47 9.43 18.18 3.99
CA THR A 47 10.31 17.37 3.14
C THR A 47 11.00 16.28 3.95
N LEU A 48 10.96 15.04 3.47
CA LEU A 48 11.68 13.92 4.08
C LEU A 48 13.17 13.99 3.75
N THR A 49 14.02 13.63 4.71
CA THR A 49 15.45 13.42 4.45
C THR A 49 15.66 12.19 3.56
N GLY A 50 16.86 12.04 2.97
CA GLY A 50 17.16 10.86 2.14
C GLY A 50 16.98 9.54 2.90
N THR A 51 17.36 9.49 4.19
CA THR A 51 17.18 8.31 5.05
C THR A 51 15.70 8.02 5.32
N GLN A 52 14.92 9.07 5.65
CA GLN A 52 13.48 8.94 5.86
C GLN A 52 12.75 8.48 4.59
N LEU A 53 13.12 9.04 3.44
CA LEU A 53 12.59 8.64 2.14
C LEU A 53 12.91 7.17 1.85
N ALA A 54 14.16 6.74 2.02
CA ALA A 54 14.55 5.35 1.81
C ALA A 54 13.75 4.40 2.72
N ALA A 55 13.54 4.77 3.99
CA ALA A 55 12.76 3.98 4.93
C ALA A 55 11.27 3.88 4.54
N VAL A 56 10.65 5.00 4.13
CA VAL A 56 9.27 5.02 3.64
C VAL A 56 9.13 4.19 2.36
N THR A 57 10.04 4.36 1.40
CA THR A 57 10.06 3.58 0.16
C THR A 57 10.18 2.10 0.44
N HIS A 58 11.11 1.69 1.31
CA HIS A 58 11.28 0.29 1.70
C HIS A 58 10.02 -0.24 2.40
N TRP A 59 9.41 0.54 3.30
CA TRP A 59 8.17 0.16 3.97
C TRP A 59 7.01 -0.04 2.98
N ILE A 60 6.88 0.80 1.96
CA ILE A 60 5.86 0.63 0.89
C ILE A 60 6.16 -0.66 0.09
N GLN A 61 7.42 -0.87 -0.28
CA GLN A 61 7.87 -2.00 -1.09
C GLN A 61 7.79 -3.36 -0.37
N ALA A 62 7.99 -3.38 0.94
CA ALA A 62 7.92 -4.60 1.75
C ALA A 62 6.50 -5.18 1.84
N ARG A 63 5.47 -4.39 1.50
CA ARG A 63 4.07 -4.80 1.54
C ARG A 63 3.71 -5.66 0.34
N ASN A 64 3.14 -6.83 0.61
CA ASN A 64 2.77 -7.84 -0.38
C ASN A 64 1.25 -7.99 -0.56
N ASN A 65 0.44 -7.27 0.22
CA ASN A 65 -1.01 -7.40 0.31
C ASN A 65 -1.77 -6.23 -0.33
N TRP A 66 -1.19 -5.57 -1.34
CA TRP A 66 -1.85 -4.53 -2.11
C TRP A 66 -3.02 -5.10 -2.92
N SER A 67 -4.20 -4.50 -2.77
CA SER A 67 -5.41 -4.83 -3.55
C SER A 67 -5.89 -3.62 -4.32
N GLY A 68 -6.06 -3.73 -5.64
CA GLY A 68 -6.54 -2.64 -6.50
C GLY A 68 -8.05 -2.62 -6.68
N MET A 69 -8.81 -2.65 -5.58
CA MET A 69 -10.25 -2.45 -5.66
C MET A 69 -10.59 -0.97 -5.54
N SER A 70 -11.57 -0.53 -6.34
CA SER A 70 -12.31 0.71 -6.09
C SER A 70 -12.86 0.64 -4.68
N ALA A 71 -12.31 1.45 -3.79
CA ALA A 71 -12.70 1.48 -2.40
C ALA A 71 -13.25 2.88 -2.13
N ASP A 72 -14.32 2.95 -1.35
CA ASP A 72 -14.73 4.20 -0.73
C ASP A 72 -13.54 4.69 0.11
N ILE A 73 -13.04 5.87 -0.26
CA ILE A 73 -11.86 6.46 0.36
C ILE A 73 -12.36 7.50 1.35
N PRO A 74 -11.99 7.42 2.64
CA PRO A 74 -12.32 8.46 3.59
C PRO A 74 -11.69 9.80 3.17
N GLU A 75 -12.28 10.92 3.59
CA GLU A 75 -11.81 12.25 3.17
C GLU A 75 -10.59 12.76 3.96
N HIS A 76 -10.40 12.27 5.19
CA HIS A 76 -9.41 12.80 6.13
C HIS A 76 -8.32 11.77 6.46
N PRO A 77 -7.19 11.74 5.72
CA PRO A 77 -6.08 10.84 6.02
C PRO A 77 -5.24 11.39 7.17
N THR A 78 -4.96 10.58 8.19
CA THR A 78 -4.06 10.91 9.30
C THR A 78 -2.64 11.27 8.85
N LEU A 79 -2.12 10.56 7.84
CA LEU A 79 -0.82 10.86 7.22
C LEU A 79 -0.94 10.84 5.71
N GLN A 80 -0.26 11.77 5.05
CA GLN A 80 -0.14 11.79 3.60
C GLN A 80 1.31 11.96 3.18
N PHE A 81 1.73 11.19 2.19
CA PHE A 81 3.02 11.30 1.54
C PHE A 81 2.81 11.66 0.08
N GLN A 82 3.46 12.72 -0.37
CA GLN A 82 3.63 13.00 -1.78
C GLN A 82 5.05 12.57 -2.17
N LEU A 83 5.17 11.56 -3.02
CA LEU A 83 6.43 10.96 -3.46
C LEU A 83 6.70 11.39 -4.91
N GLN A 84 7.94 11.68 -5.27
CA GLN A 84 8.31 12.02 -6.63
C GLN A 84 9.56 11.26 -7.06
N ASP A 85 9.51 10.65 -8.25
CA ASP A 85 10.65 9.95 -8.84
C ASP A 85 11.52 10.87 -9.71
N SER A 86 12.63 10.34 -10.23
CA SER A 86 13.56 11.09 -11.07
C SER A 86 12.99 11.49 -12.45
N SER A 87 11.92 10.82 -12.89
CA SER A 87 11.22 11.11 -14.15
C SER A 87 10.18 12.22 -14.01
N GLY A 88 9.94 12.69 -12.77
CA GLY A 88 8.92 13.67 -12.44
C GLY A 88 7.55 13.06 -12.18
N MET A 89 7.41 11.72 -12.25
CA MET A 89 6.17 11.04 -11.86
C MET A 89 5.96 11.18 -10.37
N SER A 90 4.72 11.40 -9.98
CA SER A 90 4.36 11.56 -8.58
C SER A 90 3.34 10.54 -8.13
N ASP A 91 3.67 9.89 -7.03
CA ASP A 91 2.80 8.95 -6.33
C ASP A 91 2.34 9.60 -5.02
N LYS A 92 1.16 9.19 -4.55
CA LYS A 92 0.62 9.65 -3.27
C LYS A 92 0.33 8.44 -2.39
N VAL A 93 0.69 8.53 -1.11
CA VAL A 93 0.25 7.58 -0.09
C VAL A 93 -0.64 8.30 0.91
N SER A 94 -1.78 7.72 1.24
CA SER A 94 -2.70 8.25 2.26
C SER A 94 -3.00 7.17 3.28
N VAL A 95 -2.78 7.49 4.55
CA VAL A 95 -2.94 6.58 5.70
C VAL A 95 -4.14 7.03 6.50
N TYR A 96 -5.07 6.11 6.76
CA TYR A 96 -6.26 6.33 7.56
C TYR A 96 -6.18 5.41 8.78
N GLU A 97 -5.87 5.99 9.92
CA GLU A 97 -5.80 5.26 11.19
C GLU A 97 -7.22 4.97 11.72
N HIS A 98 -7.42 3.78 12.26
CA HIS A 98 -8.64 3.34 12.90
C HIS A 98 -8.50 3.44 14.43
N GLU A 99 -9.63 3.46 15.15
CA GLU A 99 -9.64 3.59 16.62
C GLU A 99 -8.91 2.44 17.35
N ASP A 100 -8.75 1.28 16.70
CA ASP A 100 -8.03 0.13 17.24
C ASP A 100 -6.50 0.19 17.02
N GLY A 101 -6.01 1.29 16.45
CA GLY A 101 -4.59 1.53 16.14
C GLY A 101 -4.11 0.86 14.86
N THR A 102 -4.97 0.14 14.13
CA THR A 102 -4.67 -0.32 12.77
C THR A 102 -4.83 0.83 11.77
N ALA A 103 -4.43 0.63 10.51
CA ALA A 103 -4.68 1.60 9.46
C ALA A 103 -5.07 0.96 8.13
N THR A 104 -5.80 1.72 7.31
CA THR A 104 -5.92 1.45 5.88
C THR A 104 -5.05 2.43 5.11
N VAL A 105 -4.23 1.92 4.21
CA VAL A 105 -3.29 2.73 3.43
C VAL A 105 -3.63 2.62 1.97
N TYR A 106 -3.69 3.76 1.30
CA TYR A 106 -3.98 3.89 -0.11
C TYR A 106 -2.75 4.42 -0.83
N LEU A 107 -2.31 3.71 -1.87
CA LEU A 107 -1.25 4.13 -2.77
C LEU A 107 -1.84 4.49 -4.14
N TYR A 108 -1.73 5.76 -4.49
CA TYR A 108 -2.09 6.32 -5.77
C TYR A 108 -0.82 6.38 -6.62
N GLN A 109 -0.76 5.55 -7.65
CA GLN A 109 0.33 5.59 -8.61
C GLN A 109 -0.13 6.39 -9.82
N GLY A 110 0.66 7.37 -10.28
CA GLY A 110 0.21 8.39 -11.25
C GLY A 110 -0.42 7.86 -12.56
N HIS A 111 -0.18 6.60 -12.92
CA HIS A 111 -0.71 5.95 -14.11
C HIS A 111 -1.98 5.09 -13.86
N ARG A 112 -2.40 4.90 -12.60
CA ARG A 112 -3.53 4.02 -12.23
C ARG A 112 -4.83 4.81 -12.06
N ILE A 113 -5.92 4.23 -12.55
CA ILE A 113 -7.28 4.79 -12.39
C ILE A 113 -7.77 4.69 -10.95
N ALA A 114 -7.44 3.59 -10.26
CA ALA A 114 -7.83 3.35 -8.87
C ALA A 114 -6.58 3.14 -8.00
N PRO A 115 -6.57 3.69 -6.76
CA PRO A 115 -5.49 3.43 -5.83
C PRO A 115 -5.46 1.97 -5.43
N MET A 116 -4.28 1.51 -5.02
CA MET A 116 -4.14 0.25 -4.32
C MET A 116 -4.39 0.47 -2.84
N ARG A 117 -5.02 -0.47 -2.17
CA ARG A 117 -5.23 -0.45 -0.71
C ARG A 117 -4.49 -1.59 -0.03
N SER A 118 -3.98 -1.32 1.15
CA SER A 118 -3.43 -2.32 2.08
C SER A 118 -3.97 -2.04 3.47
N HIS A 119 -4.28 -3.10 4.22
CA HIS A 119 -4.47 -3.00 5.67
C HIS A 119 -3.12 -3.06 6.36
N VAL A 120 -2.98 -2.33 7.45
CA VAL A 120 -1.74 -2.10 8.19
C VAL A 120 -1.99 -2.35 9.66
N SER A 121 -1.16 -3.18 10.29
CA SER A 121 -1.27 -3.42 11.73
C SER A 121 -0.75 -2.23 12.53
N ALA A 122 -1.09 -2.17 13.82
CA ALA A 122 -0.56 -1.14 14.71
C ALA A 122 0.98 -1.13 14.79
N SER A 123 1.62 -2.30 14.73
CA SER A 123 3.09 -2.39 14.75
C SER A 123 3.71 -1.81 13.48
N GLU A 124 3.13 -2.13 12.32
CA GLU A 124 3.61 -1.62 11.04
C GLU A 124 3.37 -0.11 10.87
N LEU A 125 2.28 0.41 11.46
CA LEU A 125 2.02 1.85 11.53
C LEU A 125 3.05 2.54 12.42
N ALA A 126 3.38 1.96 13.58
CA ALA A 126 4.41 2.46 14.47
C ALA A 126 5.80 2.48 13.81
N GLU A 127 6.12 1.46 13.00
CA GLU A 127 7.35 1.42 12.19
C GLU A 127 7.42 2.59 11.20
N LEU A 128 6.32 2.87 10.47
CA LEU A 128 6.25 4.02 9.56
C LEU A 128 6.42 5.34 10.31
N THR A 129 5.67 5.53 11.40
CA THR A 129 5.72 6.75 12.21
C THR A 129 7.11 6.94 12.82
N SER A 130 7.77 5.87 13.24
CA SER A 130 9.16 5.93 13.70
C SER A 130 10.09 6.33 12.55
N ALA A 131 9.97 5.71 11.38
CA ALA A 131 10.81 5.98 10.21
C ALA A 131 10.77 7.45 9.78
N ILE A 132 9.60 8.09 9.85
CA ILE A 132 9.46 9.50 9.45
C ILE A 132 9.96 10.47 10.52
N ASN A 133 9.98 10.07 11.80
CA ASN A 133 10.39 10.93 12.92
C ASN A 133 11.86 10.76 13.32
N GLN A 134 12.59 9.82 12.70
CA GLN A 134 14.02 9.67 12.93
C GLN A 134 14.81 10.87 12.36
N PRO A 135 15.78 11.42 13.09
CA PRO A 135 16.56 12.59 12.67
C PRO A 135 17.44 12.32 11.43
#